data_AF-A0A3P1VZR4-F1
#
_entry.id   AF-A0A3P1VZR4-F1
#
_cell.length_a   1.000
_cell.length_b   1.000
_cell.length_c   1.000
_cell.angle_alpha   90.00
_cell.angle_beta   90.00
_cell.angle_gamma   90.00
#
_symmetry.space_group_name_H-M   'P 1'
#
loop_
_entity.id
_entity.type
_entity.pdbx_description
1 polymer ?
#
loop_
_entity_poly.entity_id
_entity_poly.type
_entity_poly.pdbx_seq_one_letter_code
_entity_poly.pdbx_strand_id
1 'polypeptide(L)'
;MKKVNLSGSMENEISVDRYRLDPTEKYVINLIEEMEFQQSIMMSFQIMGYPPALKNYHAWLFENGFSVEAPNPTNEFVAKYYGVKPLWKTGYSQGIVVKDEKDSDYFIVMECSNKNKGYKHTIVILTLGGCM
;
A
#
# COMPACT_ATOMS: atom_id res chain seq x y z
N MET A 1 -16.48 7.63 -0.81
CA MET A 1 -15.22 6.86 -0.87
C MET A 1 -14.44 7.39 -2.05
N LYS A 2 -13.17 7.76 -1.87
CA LYS A 2 -12.32 8.30 -2.94
C LYS A 2 -11.73 7.12 -3.71
N LYS A 3 -11.87 7.08 -5.04
CA LYS A 3 -11.19 6.05 -5.86
C LYS A 3 -9.70 6.37 -5.87
N VAL A 4 -8.88 5.37 -5.55
CA VAL A 4 -7.43 5.46 -5.71
C VAL A 4 -7.12 5.01 -7.13
N ASN A 5 -6.38 5.85 -7.85
CA ASN A 5 -5.76 5.46 -9.11
C ASN A 5 -4.25 5.46 -8.86
N LEU A 6 -3.62 4.29 -8.90
CA LEU A 6 -2.20 4.13 -8.58
C LEU A 6 -1.28 4.50 -9.75
N SER A 7 -1.83 4.51 -10.98
CA SER A 7 -1.12 4.84 -12.22
C SER A 7 -1.21 6.32 -12.61
N GLY A 8 -2.14 7.08 -12.03
CA GLY A 8 -2.35 8.49 -12.33
C GLY A 8 -1.17 9.37 -11.91
N SER A 9 -0.72 10.24 -12.83
CA SER A 9 0.25 11.29 -12.52
C SER A 9 -0.38 12.32 -11.56
N MET A 10 -0.27 12.07 -10.26
CA MET A 10 -0.65 13.03 -9.23
C MET A 10 0.47 14.06 -9.06
N GLU A 11 0.70 14.87 -10.08
CA GLU A 11 1.78 15.87 -10.13
C GLU A 11 1.57 17.05 -9.17
N ASN A 12 0.35 17.22 -8.63
CA ASN A 12 -0.02 18.38 -7.83
C ASN A 12 -0.70 18.07 -6.48
N GLU A 13 -0.71 16.81 -6.00
CA GLU A 13 -1.30 16.54 -4.68
C GLU A 13 -0.37 16.97 -3.53
N ILE A 14 -0.90 17.83 -2.66
CA ILE A 14 -0.28 18.30 -1.43
C ILE A 14 0.06 17.07 -0.58
N SER A 15 1.34 16.83 -0.34
CA SER A 15 1.75 15.72 0.52
C SER A 15 1.41 16.05 1.97
N VAL A 16 0.44 15.37 2.56
CA VAL A 16 0.18 15.43 4.01
C VAL A 16 1.28 14.62 4.69
N ASP A 17 2.09 15.26 5.53
CA ASP A 17 3.20 14.61 6.24
C ASP A 17 4.15 13.79 5.35
N ARG A 18 4.46 14.29 4.14
CA ARG A 18 5.38 13.67 3.15
C ARG A 18 4.80 12.48 2.37
N TYR A 19 3.51 12.20 2.50
CA TYR A 19 2.82 11.17 1.75
C TYR A 19 1.61 11.72 1.01
N ARG A 20 1.19 11.06 -0.08
CA ARG A 20 0.04 11.43 -0.91
C ARG A 20 -1.27 10.87 -0.38
N LEU A 21 -1.24 9.64 0.14
CA LEU A 21 -2.43 9.00 0.67
C LEU A 21 -2.68 9.45 2.13
N ASP A 22 -3.90 9.90 2.41
CA ASP A 22 -4.32 10.19 3.78
C ASP A 22 -4.86 8.92 4.44
N PRO A 23 -4.22 8.36 5.47
CA PRO A 23 -4.69 7.13 6.10
C PRO A 23 -6.05 7.25 6.81
N THR A 24 -6.55 8.47 7.02
CA THR A 24 -7.87 8.72 7.60
C THR A 24 -8.98 8.78 6.54
N GLU A 25 -8.62 8.74 5.25
CA GLU A 25 -9.56 8.73 4.15
C GLU A 25 -9.99 7.30 3.77
N LYS A 26 -11.24 7.15 3.33
CA LYS A 26 -11.80 5.85 2.89
C LYS A 26 -11.66 5.68 1.40
N TYR A 27 -10.62 4.96 1.02
CA TYR A 27 -10.29 4.65 -0.36
C TYR A 27 -10.94 3.36 -0.88
N VAL A 28 -11.22 3.34 -2.17
CA VAL A 28 -11.57 2.11 -2.92
C VAL A 28 -10.63 1.91 -4.10
N ILE A 29 -10.42 0.65 -4.47
CA ILE A 29 -9.54 0.24 -5.57
C ILE A 29 -10.23 -0.77 -6.48
N ASN A 30 -9.89 -0.75 -7.77
CA ASN A 30 -10.20 -1.81 -8.70
C ASN A 30 -8.92 -2.59 -8.99
N LEU A 31 -8.79 -3.79 -8.42
CA LEU A 31 -7.56 -4.56 -8.58
C LEU A 31 -7.29 -4.95 -10.05
N ILE A 32 -8.34 -5.21 -10.83
CA ILE A 32 -8.22 -5.60 -12.24
C ILE A 32 -7.60 -4.46 -13.06
N GLU A 33 -8.06 -3.22 -12.83
CA GLU A 33 -7.52 -2.03 -13.49
C GLU A 33 -6.07 -1.73 -13.07
N GLU A 34 -5.69 -2.07 -11.83
CA GLU A 34 -4.36 -1.77 -11.29
C GLU A 34 -3.32 -2.88 -11.53
N MET A 35 -3.75 -4.08 -11.93
CA MET A 35 -2.91 -5.27 -12.00
C MET A 35 -1.70 -5.11 -12.94
N GLU A 36 -1.89 -4.53 -14.12
CA GLU A 36 -0.81 -4.30 -15.10
C GLU A 36 0.26 -3.35 -14.55
N PHE A 37 -0.17 -2.29 -13.89
CA PHE A 37 0.74 -1.32 -13.29
C PHE A 37 1.50 -1.93 -12.10
N GLN A 38 0.82 -2.72 -11.26
CA GLN A 38 1.47 -3.44 -10.16
C GLN A 38 2.50 -4.45 -10.66
N GLN A 39 2.21 -5.18 -11.75
CA GLN A 39 3.19 -6.08 -12.37
C GLN A 39 4.43 -5.32 -12.88
N SER A 40 4.24 -4.15 -13.48
CA SER A 40 5.34 -3.29 -13.95
C SER A 40 6.22 -2.79 -12.80
N ILE A 41 5.63 -2.46 -11.65
CA ILE A 41 6.38 -2.12 -10.43
C ILE A 41 7.18 -3.34 -9.95
N MET A 42 6.58 -4.54 -9.90
CA MET A 42 7.27 -5.76 -9.48
C MET A 42 8.45 -6.09 -10.39
N MET A 43 8.30 -5.94 -11.71
CA MET A 43 9.40 -6.12 -12.66
C MET A 43 10.51 -5.09 -12.42
N SER A 44 10.15 -3.84 -12.15
CA SER A 44 11.11 -2.79 -11.81
C SER A 44 11.90 -3.13 -10.53
N PHE A 45 11.29 -3.80 -9.55
CA PHE A 45 12.00 -4.27 -8.37
C PHE A 45 13.04 -5.36 -8.68
N GLN A 46 12.77 -6.25 -9.64
CA GLN A 46 13.75 -7.27 -10.06
C GLN A 46 14.97 -6.64 -10.74
N ILE A 47 14.78 -5.58 -11.51
CA ILE A 47 15.84 -4.94 -12.30
C ILE A 47 16.66 -3.96 -11.45
N MET A 48 15.97 -3.10 -10.68
CA MET A 48 16.58 -2.00 -9.94
C MET A 48 16.85 -2.33 -8.47
N GLY A 49 16.35 -3.47 -7.98
CA GLY A 49 16.36 -3.85 -6.57
C GLY A 49 15.08 -3.46 -5.83
N TYR A 50 14.91 -3.97 -4.62
CA TYR A 50 13.72 -3.69 -3.82
C TYR A 50 13.86 -2.38 -3.04
N PRO A 51 12.78 -1.56 -2.91
CA PRO A 51 12.83 -0.34 -2.12
C PRO A 51 13.02 -0.65 -0.62
N PRO A 52 13.78 0.18 0.12
CA PRO A 52 13.92 0.05 1.57
C PRO A 52 12.58 0.03 2.32
N ALA A 53 11.55 0.69 1.75
CA ALA A 53 10.17 0.70 2.23
C ALA A 53 9.59 -0.69 2.55
N LEU A 54 9.96 -1.73 1.80
CA LEU A 54 9.43 -3.09 2.02
C LEU A 54 9.81 -3.64 3.41
N LYS A 55 10.93 -3.18 3.99
CA LYS A 55 11.30 -3.56 5.36
C LYS A 55 10.28 -3.10 6.40
N ASN A 56 9.57 -1.98 6.15
CA ASN A 56 8.53 -1.53 7.07
C ASN A 56 7.28 -2.41 7.01
N TYR A 57 6.94 -2.93 5.83
CA TYR A 57 5.89 -3.93 5.72
C TYR A 57 6.27 -5.22 6.45
N HIS A 58 7.49 -5.73 6.26
CA HIS A 58 7.95 -6.93 6.96
C HIS A 58 7.98 -6.76 8.49
N ALA A 59 8.42 -5.59 8.97
CA ALA A 59 8.39 -5.26 10.39
C ALA A 59 6.95 -5.25 10.92
N TRP A 60 6.02 -4.62 10.19
CA TRP A 60 4.61 -4.60 10.56
C TRP A 60 4.01 -6.01 10.61
N LEU A 61 4.30 -6.87 9.64
CA LEU A 61 3.85 -8.27 9.66
C LEU A 61 4.35 -8.98 10.93
N PHE A 62 5.65 -8.89 11.20
CA PHE A 62 6.28 -9.51 12.36
C PHE A 62 5.69 -9.01 13.68
N GLU A 63 5.54 -7.69 13.85
CA GLU A 63 4.98 -7.06 15.05
C GLU A 63 3.53 -7.46 15.33
N ASN A 64 2.78 -7.85 14.29
CA ASN A 64 1.38 -8.26 14.41
C ASN A 64 1.19 -9.78 14.33
N GLY A 65 2.28 -10.56 14.35
CA GLY A 65 2.24 -12.03 14.39
C GLY A 65 1.88 -12.69 13.05
N PHE A 66 1.98 -11.97 11.94
CA PHE A 66 1.79 -12.52 10.60
C PHE A 66 3.10 -13.06 10.04
N SER A 67 3.01 -14.05 9.14
CA SER A 67 4.20 -14.60 8.49
C SER A 67 4.77 -13.58 7.49
N VAL A 68 6.09 -13.37 7.53
CA VAL A 68 6.78 -12.53 6.54
C VAL A 68 6.94 -13.27 5.20
N GLU A 69 7.10 -14.60 5.25
CA GLU A 69 7.30 -15.43 4.07
C GLU A 69 5.98 -15.76 3.36
N ALA A 70 4.90 -15.90 4.12
CA ALA A 70 3.56 -16.15 3.62
C ALA A 70 2.56 -15.19 4.30
N PRO A 71 2.58 -13.89 3.95
CA PRO A 71 1.73 -12.88 4.58
C PRO A 71 0.26 -13.28 4.56
N ASN A 72 -0.36 -13.27 5.74
CA ASN A 72 -1.69 -13.76 5.97
C ASN A 72 -2.56 -12.83 6.85
N PRO A 73 -2.55 -11.50 6.62
CA PRO A 73 -3.46 -10.59 7.32
C PRO A 73 -4.91 -10.88 6.93
N THR A 74 -5.84 -10.78 7.89
CA THR A 74 -7.26 -11.02 7.64
C THR A 74 -8.03 -9.72 7.42
N ASN A 75 -9.13 -9.80 6.66
CA ASN A 75 -10.08 -8.71 6.44
C ASN A 75 -10.56 -8.11 7.77
N GLU A 76 -10.94 -8.95 8.75
CA GLU A 76 -11.37 -8.51 10.07
C GLU A 76 -10.28 -7.70 10.79
N PHE A 77 -9.02 -8.16 10.72
CA PHE A 77 -7.92 -7.49 11.39
C PHE A 77 -7.63 -6.12 10.75
N VAL A 78 -7.60 -6.03 9.43
CA VAL A 78 -7.22 -4.78 8.74
C VAL A 78 -8.37 -3.78 8.69
N ALA A 79 -9.63 -4.22 8.75
CA ALA A 79 -10.80 -3.34 8.71
C ALA A 79 -10.79 -2.25 9.80
N LYS A 80 -10.20 -2.52 10.98
CA LYS A 80 -10.08 -1.54 12.07
C LYS A 80 -9.17 -0.33 11.75
N TYR A 81 -8.39 -0.40 10.68
CA TYR A 81 -7.52 0.69 10.22
C TYR A 81 -8.14 1.49 9.06
N TYR A 82 -9.16 0.95 8.39
CA TYR A 82 -9.70 1.50 7.15
C TYR A 82 -10.33 2.89 7.33
N GLY A 83 -9.66 3.93 6.80
CA GLY A 83 -10.07 5.32 6.95
C GLY A 83 -10.06 5.79 8.42
N VAL A 84 -9.16 5.24 9.23
CA VAL A 84 -9.01 5.59 10.65
C VAL A 84 -7.58 5.99 10.95
N LYS A 85 -6.62 5.14 10.61
CA LYS A 85 -5.18 5.34 10.88
C LYS A 85 -4.35 4.41 10.02
N PRO A 86 -3.05 4.69 9.79
CA PRO A 86 -2.22 3.81 9.00
C PRO A 86 -1.92 2.51 9.77
N LEU A 87 -1.62 1.44 9.03
CA LEU A 87 -1.05 0.19 9.56
C LEU A 87 0.33 0.46 10.16
N TRP A 88 1.15 1.22 9.43
CA TRP A 88 2.41 1.81 9.88
C TRP A 88 2.65 3.14 9.19
N LYS A 89 3.45 4.02 9.81
CA LYS A 89 3.94 5.26 9.20
C LYS A 89 5.35 5.52 9.68
N THR A 90 6.31 5.55 8.77
CA THR A 90 7.72 5.84 9.07
C THR A 90 8.21 7.01 8.23
N GLY A 91 9.51 7.32 8.29
CA GLY A 91 10.13 8.24 7.36
C GLY A 91 10.36 7.67 5.94
N TYR A 92 10.16 6.36 5.74
CA TYR A 92 10.41 5.67 4.46
C TYR A 92 9.12 5.22 3.78
N SER A 93 8.15 4.68 4.49
CA SER A 93 6.85 4.34 3.90
C SER A 93 5.71 4.47 4.89
N GLN A 94 4.51 4.47 4.35
CA GLN A 94 3.30 4.20 5.12
C GLN A 94 2.55 3.04 4.50
N GLY A 95 1.83 2.31 5.35
CA GLY A 95 0.87 1.28 4.94
C GLY A 95 -0.52 1.72 5.31
N ILE A 96 -1.45 1.64 4.36
CA ILE A 96 -2.86 1.94 4.58
C ILE A 96 -3.72 0.78 4.11
N VAL A 97 -4.97 0.79 4.57
CA VAL A 97 -5.99 -0.16 4.12
C VAL A 97 -6.86 0.52 3.07
N VAL A 98 -7.08 -0.16 1.96
CA VAL A 98 -8.05 0.23 0.94
C VAL A 98 -9.04 -0.91 0.76
N LYS A 99 -10.23 -0.59 0.26
CA LYS A 99 -11.28 -1.59 0.03
C LYS A 99 -11.44 -1.89 -1.46
N ASP A 100 -11.80 -3.10 -1.84
CA ASP A 100 -12.26 -3.37 -3.20
C ASP A 100 -13.48 -2.50 -3.56
N GLU A 101 -13.58 -2.09 -4.82
CA GLU A 101 -14.73 -1.29 -5.29
C GLU A 101 -16.00 -2.13 -5.47
N LYS A 102 -15.88 -3.45 -5.70
CA LYS A 102 -16.98 -4.38 -5.99
C LYS A 102 -17.21 -5.42 -4.91
N ASP A 103 -16.19 -5.73 -4.10
CA ASP A 103 -16.26 -6.71 -3.00
C ASP A 103 -16.13 -6.05 -1.61
N SER A 104 -16.31 -6.86 -0.58
CA SER A 104 -16.05 -6.62 0.83
C SER A 104 -14.59 -6.73 1.22
N ASP A 105 -13.72 -7.21 0.33
CA ASP A 105 -12.31 -7.42 0.57
C ASP A 105 -11.53 -6.13 0.82
N TYR A 106 -10.51 -6.25 1.66
CA TYR A 106 -9.54 -5.21 1.94
C TYR A 106 -8.17 -5.58 1.38
N PHE A 107 -7.43 -4.54 1.02
CA PHE A 107 -6.06 -4.65 0.55
C PHE A 107 -5.14 -3.78 1.39
N ILE A 108 -3.91 -4.26 1.58
CA ILE A 108 -2.83 -3.47 2.14
C ILE A 108 -2.10 -2.77 1.00
N VAL A 109 -2.04 -1.44 1.08
CA VAL A 109 -1.34 -0.59 0.12
C VAL A 109 -0.20 0.13 0.83
N MET A 110 1.00 0.04 0.27
CA MET A 110 2.17 0.77 0.73
C MET A 110 2.48 1.94 -0.18
N GLU A 111 2.67 3.12 0.39
CA GLU A 111 3.24 4.27 -0.31
C GLU A 111 4.69 4.49 0.13
N CYS A 112 5.60 4.55 -0.84
CA CYS A 112 6.98 4.95 -0.63
C CYS A 112 7.08 6.47 -0.46
N SER A 113 7.77 6.94 0.58
CA SER A 113 8.15 8.35 0.69
C SER A 113 9.21 8.74 -0.34
N ASN A 114 9.49 10.05 -0.41
CA ASN A 114 10.61 10.61 -1.16
C ASN A 114 12.01 10.14 -0.74
N LYS A 115 12.15 9.43 0.40
CA LYS A 115 13.44 8.86 0.83
C LYS A 115 13.80 7.57 0.09
N ASN A 116 12.85 6.93 -0.60
CA ASN A 116 13.13 5.78 -1.45
C ASN A 116 13.63 6.26 -2.81
N LYS A 117 14.95 6.37 -2.96
CA LYS A 117 15.58 6.76 -4.24
C LYS A 117 15.14 5.79 -5.34
N GLY A 118 14.65 6.33 -6.46
CA GLY A 118 14.11 5.53 -7.57
C GLY A 118 12.64 5.11 -7.41
N TYR A 119 12.04 5.25 -6.22
CA TYR A 119 10.68 4.80 -5.91
C TYR A 119 9.84 5.87 -5.19
N LYS A 120 10.14 7.15 -5.43
CA LYS A 120 9.46 8.25 -4.76
C LYS A 120 7.96 8.20 -5.06
N HIS A 121 7.14 8.12 -4.02
CA HIS A 121 5.68 8.01 -4.10
C HIS A 121 5.17 6.84 -4.94
N THR A 122 6.00 5.81 -5.16
CA THR A 122 5.53 4.55 -5.71
C THR A 122 4.55 3.94 -4.73
N ILE A 123 3.36 3.61 -5.21
CA ILE A 123 2.32 2.96 -4.43
C ILE A 123 2.19 1.51 -4.88
N VAL A 124 2.22 0.58 -3.92
CA VAL A 124 2.29 -0.86 -4.14
C VAL A 124 1.15 -1.55 -3.40
N ILE A 125 0.41 -2.42 -4.09
CA ILE A 125 -0.53 -3.34 -3.46
C ILE A 125 0.26 -4.55 -2.96
N LEU A 126 0.31 -4.72 -1.64
CA LEU A 126 1.12 -5.76 -1.00
C LEU A 126 0.40 -7.11 -0.88
N THR A 127 -0.93 -7.09 -1.01
CA THR A 127 -1.80 -8.25 -0.89
C THR A 127 -2.59 -8.44 -2.18
N LEU A 128 -1.93 -8.77 -3.30
CA LEU A 128 -2.60 -8.91 -4.60
C LEU A 128 -3.74 -9.94 -4.64
N GLY A 129 -3.79 -10.88 -3.69
CA GLY A 129 -4.89 -11.83 -3.53
C GLY A 129 -6.00 -11.38 -2.57
N GLY A 130 -5.95 -10.15 -2.05
CA GLY A 130 -6.79 -9.70 -0.93
C GLY A 130 -6.20 -10.09 0.43
N CYS A 131 -6.78 -9.53 1.49
CA CYS A 131 -6.60 -10.05 2.85
C CYS A 131 -7.53 -11.25 3.06
N MET A 132 -7.12 -12.19 3.90
CA MET A 132 -7.84 -13.45 4.12
C MET A 132 -9.16 -13.31 4.88
#